data_AF-A0A1C3VZU7-F1
#
_entry.id   AF-A0A1C3VZU7-F1
#
_cell.length_a   1.000
_cell.length_b   1.000
_cell.length_c   1.000
_cell.angle_alpha   90.00
_cell.angle_beta   90.00
_cell.angle_gamma   90.00
#
_symmetry.space_group_name_H-M   'P 1'
#
loop_
_entity.id
_entity.type
_entity.pdbx_description
1 polymer ?
#
loop_
_entity_poly.entity_id
_entity_poly.type
_entity_poly.pdbx_seq_one_letter_code
_entity_poly.pdbx_strand_id
1 'polypeptide(L)'
;MSEKNWPGIASAVAILWIIATVLWLGIAGPIWQATKTASPDAWIGFAGNALGAGVTLLAATAAAIAAYWTIVPMRRQLSELIRQNSFAHYERLRQRAAELMDMKILIENVTASLEVMHMSLALSGLGANERRQTAFDRLHENAGVLNSARRTLWGDENAQNLTVYFIDNTLRAVNVVRNSLPGSREPFDPGAWLRFKDIAFQGGVALHSRIKLETDVISSEIAALEPVVLNRQPFPQLWKGEYPGPEKLAEMYAARASEQSDASAAPH
;
A
#
# COMPACT_ATOMS: atom_id res chain seq x y z
N MET A 1 17.97 18.99 0.60
CA MET A 1 19.31 18.77 1.18
C MET A 1 19.13 17.93 2.43
N SER A 2 19.51 16.65 2.37
CA SER A 2 19.40 15.73 3.51
C SER A 2 20.64 15.88 4.36
N GLU A 3 20.50 16.44 5.57
CA GLU A 3 21.57 16.46 6.54
C GLU A 3 21.90 15.02 6.93
N LYS A 4 23.09 14.55 6.53
CA LYS A 4 23.66 13.30 7.03
C LYS A 4 23.99 13.49 8.52
N ASN A 5 22.99 13.30 9.37
CA ASN A 5 23.21 13.10 10.79
C ASN A 5 23.97 11.77 10.93
N TRP A 6 25.26 11.88 11.29
CA TRP A 6 26.11 10.74 11.64
C TRP A 6 26.13 10.59 13.17
N PRO A 7 25.09 9.99 13.78
CA PRO A 7 25.04 9.80 15.24
C PRO A 7 26.23 8.99 15.78
N GLY A 8 26.93 8.24 14.93
CA GLY A 8 28.13 7.49 15.28
C GLY A 8 29.39 8.34 15.54
N ILE A 9 29.52 9.53 14.92
CA ILE A 9 30.75 10.33 15.06
C ILE A 9 30.72 11.13 16.36
N ALA A 10 29.57 11.73 16.69
CA ALA A 10 29.41 12.48 17.95
C ALA A 10 29.57 11.58 19.19
N SER A 11 29.05 10.35 19.13
CA SER A 11 29.22 9.36 20.20
C SER A 11 30.66 8.87 20.31
N ALA A 12 31.37 8.63 19.20
CA ALA A 12 32.77 8.26 19.22
C ALA A 12 33.66 9.37 19.82
N VAL A 13 33.43 10.64 19.45
CA VAL A 13 34.17 11.79 20.00
C VAL A 13 33.93 11.95 21.49
N ALA A 14 32.68 11.81 21.96
CA ALA A 14 32.35 11.88 23.37
C ALA A 14 33.04 10.77 24.19
N ILE A 15 33.05 9.53 23.68
CA ILE A 15 33.74 8.40 24.33
C ILE A 15 35.26 8.66 24.40
N LEU A 16 35.86 9.15 23.32
CA LEU A 16 37.29 9.47 23.25
C LEU A 16 37.65 10.58 24.24
N TRP A 17 36.78 11.58 24.38
CA TRP A 17 36.96 12.70 25.32
C TRP A 17 36.83 12.26 26.79
N ILE A 18 35.89 11.37 27.11
CA ILE A 18 35.75 10.75 28.44
C ILE A 18 37.01 9.93 28.78
N ILE A 19 37.50 9.11 27.84
CA ILE A 19 38.72 8.32 28.05
C ILE A 19 39.93 9.24 28.28
N ALA A 20 40.07 10.30 27.48
CA ALA A 20 41.15 11.27 27.62
C ALA A 20 41.09 12.02 28.96
N THR A 21 39.91 12.41 29.44
CA THR A 21 39.76 13.08 30.75
C THR A 21 39.99 12.15 31.92
N VAL A 22 39.56 10.89 31.84
CA VAL A 22 39.85 9.86 32.87
C VAL A 22 41.35 9.56 32.92
N LEU A 23 42.02 9.42 31.77
CA LEU A 23 43.48 9.27 31.71
C LEU A 23 44.22 10.49 32.28
N TRP A 24 43.74 11.70 31.97
CA TRP A 24 44.35 12.93 32.47
C TRP A 24 44.19 13.08 34.00
N LEU A 25 42.98 12.90 34.53
CA LEU A 25 42.68 13.03 35.95
C LEU A 25 43.26 11.85 36.76
N GLY A 26 43.30 10.65 36.18
CA GLY A 26 43.78 9.43 36.82
C GLY A 26 45.29 9.24 36.78
N ILE A 27 46.01 9.87 35.84
CA ILE A 27 47.46 9.68 35.68
C ILE A 27 48.21 11.01 35.81
N ALA A 28 47.87 12.02 35.01
CA ALA A 28 48.68 13.23 34.91
C ALA A 28 48.54 14.17 36.12
N GLY A 29 47.31 14.39 36.63
CA GLY A 29 47.06 15.31 37.75
C GLY A 29 47.77 14.91 39.06
N PRO A 30 47.63 13.66 39.52
CA PRO A 30 48.24 13.22 40.77
C PRO A 30 49.75 12.98 40.67
N ILE A 31 50.27 12.53 39.52
CA ILE A 31 51.73 12.37 39.31
C ILE A 31 52.42 13.75 39.32
N TRP A 32 51.79 14.79 38.78
CA TRP A 32 52.32 16.15 38.80
C TRP A 32 52.34 16.79 40.20
N GLN A 33 51.39 16.44 41.07
CA GLN A 33 51.34 16.88 42.47
C GLN A 33 52.25 16.02 43.38
N ALA A 34 52.32 14.71 43.15
CA ALA A 34 53.09 13.78 43.99
C ALA A 34 54.60 13.89 43.80
N THR A 35 55.07 14.30 42.62
CA THR A 35 56.50 14.53 42.33
C THR A 35 57.10 15.71 43.12
N LYS A 36 56.27 16.56 43.74
CA LYS A 36 56.75 17.71 44.51
C LYS A 36 56.69 17.56 46.04
N THR A 37 55.79 16.76 46.63
CA THR A 37 55.61 16.76 48.11
C THR A 37 55.03 15.49 48.78
N ALA A 38 54.87 14.33 48.13
CA ALA A 38 54.05 13.24 48.71
C ALA A 38 54.76 12.31 49.73
N SER A 39 54.14 12.11 50.91
CA SER A 39 54.44 11.01 51.84
C SER A 39 53.86 9.67 51.34
N PRO A 40 54.39 8.51 51.77
CA PRO A 40 53.99 7.18 51.28
C PRO A 40 52.48 6.89 51.33
N ASP A 41 51.76 7.43 52.33
CA ASP A 41 50.31 7.21 52.49
C ASP A 41 49.46 7.86 51.38
N ALA A 42 49.93 8.95 50.77
CA ALA A 42 49.23 9.61 49.66
C ALA A 42 49.26 8.77 48.36
N TRP A 43 50.32 7.97 48.17
CA TRP A 43 50.43 7.03 47.05
C TRP A 43 49.44 5.87 47.17
N ILE A 44 49.17 5.41 48.40
CA ILE A 44 48.21 4.34 48.66
C ILE A 44 46.77 4.82 48.36
N GLY A 45 46.42 6.03 48.77
CA GLY A 45 45.11 6.64 48.46
C GLY A 45 44.90 6.88 46.95
N PHE A 46 45.95 7.29 46.23
CA PHE A 46 45.92 7.43 44.77
C PHE A 46 45.74 6.08 44.06
N ALA A 47 46.50 5.05 44.45
CA ALA A 47 46.37 3.71 43.89
C ALA A 47 44.97 3.12 44.11
N GLY A 48 44.36 3.37 45.30
CA GLY A 48 42.99 2.97 45.60
C GLY A 48 41.95 3.64 44.69
N ASN A 49 42.07 4.96 44.47
CA ASN A 49 41.17 5.69 43.59
C ASN A 49 41.36 5.32 42.11
N ALA A 50 42.60 5.12 41.65
CA ALA A 50 42.89 4.67 40.29
C ALA A 50 42.35 3.26 40.02
N LEU A 51 42.46 2.35 41.01
CA LEU A 51 41.83 1.03 40.94
C LEU A 51 40.30 1.14 40.91
N GLY A 52 39.70 1.98 41.76
CA GLY A 52 38.24 2.22 41.75
C GLY A 52 37.74 2.79 40.42
N ALA A 53 38.48 3.74 39.83
CA ALA A 53 38.19 4.31 38.51
C ALA A 53 38.36 3.26 37.38
N GLY A 54 39.38 2.40 37.46
CA GLY A 54 39.58 1.30 36.53
C GLY A 54 38.44 0.27 36.58
N VAL A 55 38.01 -0.11 37.79
CA VAL A 55 36.89 -1.06 37.99
C VAL A 55 35.57 -0.48 37.48
N THR A 56 35.30 0.81 37.71
CA THR A 56 34.08 1.47 37.21
C THR A 56 34.09 1.62 35.68
N LEU A 57 35.24 1.88 35.06
CA LEU A 57 35.38 1.89 33.59
C LEU A 57 35.19 0.49 32.98
N LEU A 58 35.70 -0.55 33.64
CA LEU A 58 35.46 -1.95 33.25
C LEU A 58 33.98 -2.33 33.41
N ALA A 59 33.34 -1.92 34.50
CA ALA A 59 31.91 -2.12 34.69
C ALA A 59 31.07 -1.38 33.63
N ALA A 60 31.45 -0.16 33.27
CA ALA A 60 30.78 0.63 32.24
C ALA A 60 30.96 0.02 30.84
N THR A 61 32.14 -0.48 30.50
CA THR A 61 32.37 -1.19 29.23
C THR A 61 31.64 -2.53 29.19
N ALA A 62 31.63 -3.29 30.29
CA ALA A 62 30.83 -4.51 30.39
C ALA A 62 29.33 -4.24 30.23
N ALA A 63 28.81 -3.17 30.84
CA ALA A 63 27.41 -2.74 30.68
C ALA A 63 27.11 -2.27 29.24
N ALA A 64 28.02 -1.55 28.60
CA ALA A 64 27.88 -1.12 27.21
C ALA A 64 27.89 -2.31 26.23
N ILE A 65 28.76 -3.29 26.46
CA ILE A 65 28.77 -4.55 25.70
C ILE A 65 27.47 -5.31 25.93
N ALA A 66 27.02 -5.47 27.18
CA ALA A 66 25.75 -6.12 27.47
C ALA A 66 24.56 -5.42 26.77
N ALA A 67 24.52 -4.08 26.78
CA ALA A 67 23.52 -3.29 26.07
C ALA A 67 23.61 -3.44 24.54
N TYR A 68 24.82 -3.51 23.97
CA TYR A 68 24.99 -3.77 22.54
C TYR A 68 24.44 -5.14 22.14
N TRP A 69 24.71 -6.16 22.94
CA TRP A 69 24.25 -7.53 22.70
C TRP A 69 22.74 -7.67 22.80
N THR A 70 22.05 -6.81 23.57
CA THR A 70 20.58 -6.78 23.62
C THR A 70 19.95 -5.97 22.49
N ILE A 71 20.60 -4.90 22.02
CA ILE A 71 20.07 -4.05 20.93
C ILE A 71 20.13 -4.74 19.56
N VAL A 72 21.19 -5.50 19.28
CA VAL A 72 21.35 -6.20 17.97
C VAL A 72 20.19 -7.14 17.64
N PRO A 73 19.75 -8.07 18.52
CA PRO A 73 18.61 -8.93 18.23
C PRO A 73 17.30 -8.15 18.13
N MET A 74 17.09 -7.09 18.93
CA MET A 74 15.91 -6.22 18.80
C MET A 74 15.85 -5.52 17.43
N ARG A 75 16.98 -5.07 16.90
CA ARG A 75 17.02 -4.50 15.54
C ARG A 75 16.63 -5.51 14.46
N ARG A 76 17.06 -6.77 14.61
CA ARG A 76 16.68 -7.86 13.70
C ARG A 76 15.18 -8.17 13.79
N GLN A 77 14.64 -8.18 15.01
CA GLN A 77 13.20 -8.36 15.23
C GLN A 77 12.39 -7.21 14.63
N LEU A 78 12.81 -5.95 14.84
CA LEU A 78 12.16 -4.78 14.25
C LEU A 78 12.22 -4.81 12.72
N SER A 79 13.36 -5.16 12.12
CA SER A 79 13.46 -5.27 10.67
C SER A 79 12.55 -6.35 10.11
N GLU A 80 12.42 -7.49 10.81
CA GLU A 80 11.53 -8.57 10.39
C GLU A 80 10.06 -8.18 10.53
N LEU A 81 9.69 -7.49 11.61
CA LEU A 81 8.35 -6.95 11.80
C LEU A 81 7.99 -5.89 10.75
N ILE A 82 8.93 -5.00 10.43
CA ILE A 82 8.75 -4.03 9.35
C ILE A 82 8.53 -4.76 8.02
N ARG A 83 9.34 -5.78 7.72
CA ARG A 83 9.20 -6.58 6.50
C ARG A 83 7.84 -7.30 6.43
N GLN A 84 7.41 -7.92 7.52
CA GLN A 84 6.10 -8.59 7.60
C GLN A 84 4.94 -7.59 7.44
N ASN A 85 5.05 -6.41 8.06
CA ASN A 85 4.05 -5.35 7.92
C ASN A 85 4.00 -4.80 6.48
N SER A 86 5.16 -4.56 5.86
CA SER A 86 5.25 -4.15 4.46
C SER A 86 4.67 -5.20 3.51
N PHE A 87 4.90 -6.50 3.77
CA PHE A 87 4.28 -7.58 2.99
C PHE A 87 2.76 -7.59 3.14
N ALA A 88 2.25 -7.50 4.38
CA ALA A 88 0.81 -7.44 4.63
C ALA A 88 0.16 -6.20 3.98
N HIS A 89 0.85 -5.06 4.02
CA HIS A 89 0.39 -3.83 3.37
C HIS A 89 0.36 -3.97 1.84
N TYR A 90 1.43 -4.52 1.25
CA TYR A 90 1.53 -4.81 -0.17
C TYR A 90 0.38 -5.72 -0.65
N GLU A 91 0.11 -6.81 0.08
CA GLU A 91 -0.95 -7.76 -0.31
C GLU A 91 -2.35 -7.13 -0.23
N ARG A 92 -2.60 -6.29 0.79
CA ARG A 92 -3.85 -5.52 0.89
C ARG A 92 -4.03 -4.58 -0.29
N LEU A 93 -2.99 -3.85 -0.68
CA LEU A 93 -3.03 -2.94 -1.83
C LEU A 93 -3.26 -3.71 -3.14
N ARG A 94 -2.63 -4.88 -3.30
CA ARG A 94 -2.83 -5.75 -4.46
C ARG A 94 -4.26 -6.27 -4.57
N GLN A 95 -4.81 -6.77 -3.46
CA GLN A 95 -6.20 -7.21 -3.40
C GLN A 95 -7.15 -6.04 -3.70
N ARG A 96 -6.87 -4.87 -3.14
CA ARG A 96 -7.65 -3.66 -3.38
C ARG A 96 -7.65 -3.24 -4.85
N ALA A 97 -6.49 -3.30 -5.52
CA ALA A 97 -6.39 -3.00 -6.94
C ALA A 97 -7.24 -3.96 -7.79
N ALA A 98 -7.29 -5.25 -7.43
CA ALA A 98 -8.14 -6.23 -8.10
C ALA A 98 -9.63 -5.92 -7.91
N GLU A 99 -10.07 -5.64 -6.67
CA GLU A 99 -11.46 -5.27 -6.37
C GLU A 99 -11.92 -4.02 -7.15
N LEU A 100 -11.05 -3.02 -7.27
CA LEU A 100 -11.32 -1.81 -8.05
C LEU A 100 -11.43 -2.10 -9.55
N MET A 101 -10.60 -3.00 -10.08
CA MET A 101 -10.66 -3.42 -11.47
C MET A 101 -11.97 -4.17 -11.78
N ASP A 102 -12.38 -5.08 -10.89
CA ASP A 102 -13.64 -5.82 -11.03
C ASP A 102 -14.84 -4.86 -11.02
N MET A 103 -14.83 -3.87 -10.11
CA MET A 103 -15.87 -2.84 -10.06
C MET A 103 -15.90 -1.99 -11.35
N LYS A 104 -14.74 -1.63 -11.90
CA LYS A 104 -14.64 -0.90 -13.17
C LYS A 104 -15.30 -1.67 -14.31
N ILE A 105 -14.97 -2.95 -14.45
CA ILE A 105 -15.56 -3.83 -15.48
C ILE A 105 -17.08 -3.92 -15.30
N LEU A 106 -17.55 -4.03 -14.05
CA LEU A 106 -18.97 -4.09 -13.75
C LEU A 106 -19.71 -2.81 -14.14
N ILE A 107 -19.13 -1.63 -13.88
CA ILE A 107 -19.67 -0.34 -14.31
C ILE A 107 -19.77 -0.26 -15.83
N GLU A 108 -18.72 -0.68 -16.54
CA GLU A 108 -18.69 -0.71 -18.02
C GLU A 108 -19.77 -1.65 -18.58
N ASN A 109 -19.93 -2.85 -18.00
CA ASN A 109 -20.94 -3.83 -18.39
C ASN A 109 -22.38 -3.33 -18.16
N VAL A 110 -22.65 -2.71 -17.01
CA VAL A 110 -23.96 -2.12 -16.70
C VAL A 110 -24.27 -0.97 -17.65
N THR A 111 -23.29 -0.09 -17.89
CA THR A 111 -23.43 1.05 -18.81
C THR A 111 -23.72 0.58 -20.23
N ALA A 112 -22.97 -0.43 -20.71
CA ALA A 112 -23.23 -1.05 -22.02
C ALA A 112 -24.62 -1.70 -22.08
N SER A 113 -25.07 -2.35 -21.00
CA SER A 113 -26.39 -2.98 -20.94
C SER A 113 -27.53 -1.96 -20.96
N LEU A 114 -27.36 -0.80 -20.31
CA LEU A 114 -28.30 0.31 -20.38
C LEU A 114 -28.43 0.85 -21.81
N GLU A 115 -27.31 0.96 -22.54
CA GLU A 115 -27.33 1.37 -23.95
C GLU A 115 -27.97 0.32 -24.87
N VAL A 116 -27.61 -0.96 -24.72
CA VAL A 116 -28.23 -2.05 -25.48
C VAL A 116 -29.74 -2.10 -25.24
N MET A 117 -30.17 -1.92 -23.99
CA MET A 117 -31.58 -1.82 -23.65
C MET A 117 -32.24 -0.62 -24.33
N HIS A 118 -31.61 0.55 -24.31
CA HIS A 118 -32.13 1.75 -24.98
C HIS A 118 -32.29 1.53 -26.50
N MET A 119 -31.29 0.93 -27.15
CA MET A 119 -31.38 0.57 -28.57
C MET A 119 -32.51 -0.43 -28.83
N SER A 120 -32.71 -1.40 -27.93
CA SER A 120 -33.78 -2.40 -28.07
C SER A 120 -35.19 -1.81 -27.92
N LEU A 121 -35.35 -0.72 -27.15
CA LEU A 121 -36.61 0.02 -27.03
C LEU A 121 -36.97 0.75 -28.33
N ALA A 122 -35.97 1.19 -29.08
CA ALA A 122 -36.15 1.85 -30.38
C ALA A 122 -36.47 0.85 -31.53
N LEU A 123 -36.26 -0.45 -31.33
CA LEU A 123 -36.57 -1.46 -32.35
C LEU A 123 -38.09 -1.67 -32.50
N SER A 124 -38.53 -1.73 -33.74
CA SER A 124 -39.89 -2.10 -34.15
C SER A 124 -39.86 -3.26 -35.16
N GLY A 125 -40.85 -4.18 -35.09
CA GLY A 125 -41.02 -5.27 -36.06
C GLY A 125 -41.05 -6.67 -35.44
N LEU A 126 -41.10 -7.69 -36.31
CA LEU A 126 -41.05 -9.10 -35.92
C LEU A 126 -39.74 -9.42 -35.18
N GLY A 127 -39.84 -10.02 -33.99
CA GLY A 127 -38.68 -10.35 -33.13
C GLY A 127 -38.20 -9.19 -32.23
N ALA A 128 -38.78 -8.00 -32.30
CA ALA A 128 -38.40 -6.87 -31.45
C ALA A 128 -38.63 -7.17 -29.95
N ASN A 129 -39.71 -7.88 -29.62
CA ASN A 129 -40.02 -8.25 -28.24
C ASN A 129 -39.01 -9.24 -27.66
N GLU A 130 -38.55 -10.21 -28.45
CA GLU A 130 -37.54 -11.19 -28.01
C GLU A 130 -36.20 -10.50 -27.73
N ARG A 131 -35.75 -9.63 -28.65
CA ARG A 131 -34.53 -8.84 -28.44
C ARG A 131 -34.62 -7.92 -27.22
N ARG A 132 -35.80 -7.32 -26.99
CA ARG A 132 -36.05 -6.47 -25.81
C ARG A 132 -36.00 -7.28 -24.52
N GLN A 133 -36.57 -8.49 -24.53
CA GLN A 133 -36.50 -9.41 -23.40
C GLN A 133 -35.05 -9.80 -23.09
N THR A 134 -34.27 -10.20 -24.10
CA THR A 134 -32.84 -10.54 -23.91
C THR A 134 -32.03 -9.36 -23.39
N ALA A 135 -32.27 -8.15 -23.91
CA ALA A 135 -31.60 -6.95 -23.45
C ALA A 135 -31.95 -6.63 -21.99
N PHE A 136 -33.22 -6.79 -21.62
CA PHE A 136 -33.67 -6.64 -20.24
C PHE A 136 -33.05 -7.68 -19.31
N ASP A 137 -33.05 -8.95 -19.68
CA ASP A 137 -32.51 -10.03 -18.83
C ASP A 137 -31.03 -9.78 -18.52
N ARG A 138 -30.24 -9.40 -19.53
CA ARG A 138 -28.83 -9.01 -19.34
C ARG A 138 -28.67 -7.79 -18.43
N LEU A 139 -29.47 -6.75 -18.64
CA LEU A 139 -29.44 -5.55 -17.81
C LEU A 139 -29.84 -5.89 -16.36
N HIS A 140 -30.85 -6.74 -16.17
CA HIS A 140 -31.33 -7.15 -14.86
C HIS A 140 -30.29 -7.98 -14.11
N GLU A 141 -29.63 -8.92 -14.79
CA GLU A 141 -28.52 -9.71 -14.26
C GLU A 141 -27.36 -8.81 -13.83
N ASN A 142 -26.89 -7.93 -14.72
CA ASN A 142 -25.78 -7.01 -14.43
C ASN A 142 -26.11 -6.05 -13.27
N ALA A 143 -27.34 -5.53 -13.23
CA ALA A 143 -27.80 -4.71 -12.11
C ALA A 143 -27.93 -5.51 -10.80
N GLY A 144 -28.26 -6.80 -10.88
CA GLY A 144 -28.27 -7.72 -9.74
C GLY A 144 -26.87 -7.94 -9.15
N VAL A 145 -25.88 -8.19 -10.02
CA VAL A 145 -24.46 -8.29 -9.62
C VAL A 145 -23.95 -6.96 -9.05
N LEU A 146 -24.32 -5.84 -9.67
CA LEU A 146 -23.99 -4.52 -9.15
C LEU A 146 -24.60 -4.27 -7.75
N ASN A 147 -25.85 -4.68 -7.53
CA ASN A 147 -26.50 -4.54 -6.23
C ASN A 147 -25.91 -5.47 -5.16
N SER A 148 -25.41 -6.66 -5.51
CA SER A 148 -24.69 -7.50 -4.55
C SER A 148 -23.33 -6.91 -4.18
N ALA A 149 -22.64 -6.31 -5.16
CA ALA A 149 -21.40 -5.55 -4.97
C ALA A 149 -21.58 -4.27 -4.15
N ARG A 150 -22.82 -3.81 -3.92
CA ARG A 150 -23.12 -2.70 -2.98
C ARG A 150 -22.57 -2.96 -1.57
N ARG A 151 -22.47 -4.21 -1.13
CA ARG A 151 -22.01 -4.54 0.23
C ARG A 151 -20.50 -4.33 0.42
N THR A 152 -19.75 -4.41 -0.68
CA THR A 152 -18.32 -4.09 -0.74
C THR A 152 -18.15 -2.60 -1.05
N LEU A 153 -18.70 -1.75 -0.18
CA LEU A 153 -18.48 -0.30 -0.28
C LEU A 153 -16.99 -0.01 -0.07
N TRP A 154 -16.46 0.81 -0.97
CA TRP A 154 -15.04 1.07 -1.06
C TRP A 154 -14.79 2.58 -1.04
N GLY A 155 -13.63 2.97 -0.51
CA GLY A 155 -13.16 4.35 -0.55
C GLY A 155 -13.77 5.22 0.54
N ASP A 156 -13.59 6.52 0.37
CA ASP A 156 -14.13 7.56 1.26
C ASP A 156 -15.65 7.72 1.10
N GLU A 157 -16.25 8.52 1.99
CA GLU A 157 -17.69 8.79 1.98
C GLU A 157 -18.19 9.25 0.59
N ASN A 158 -17.37 10.02 -0.14
CA ASN A 158 -17.68 10.45 -1.49
C ASN A 158 -17.77 9.27 -2.49
N ALA A 159 -16.76 8.39 -2.52
CA ALA A 159 -16.80 7.19 -3.38
C ALA A 159 -17.99 6.29 -3.05
N GLN A 160 -18.32 6.14 -1.76
CA GLN A 160 -19.46 5.37 -1.31
C GLN A 160 -20.79 6.00 -1.76
N ASN A 161 -20.94 7.32 -1.61
CA ASN A 161 -22.12 8.04 -2.06
C ASN A 161 -22.31 7.96 -3.58
N LEU A 162 -21.24 8.09 -4.36
CA LEU A 162 -21.27 7.91 -5.82
C LEU A 162 -21.67 6.49 -6.21
N THR A 163 -21.14 5.49 -5.51
CA THR A 163 -21.51 4.09 -5.71
C THR A 163 -23.00 3.88 -5.45
N VAL A 164 -23.50 4.31 -4.29
CA VAL A 164 -24.93 4.19 -3.95
C VAL A 164 -25.80 4.92 -4.97
N TYR A 165 -25.41 6.14 -5.36
CA TYR A 165 -26.12 6.93 -6.36
C TYR A 165 -26.20 6.22 -7.71
N PHE A 166 -25.10 5.65 -8.20
CA PHE A 166 -25.06 4.88 -9.44
C PHE A 166 -25.96 3.64 -9.38
N ILE A 167 -25.85 2.86 -8.29
CA ILE A 167 -26.63 1.62 -8.09
C ILE A 167 -28.13 1.92 -8.03
N ASP A 168 -28.52 2.88 -7.19
CA ASP A 168 -29.94 3.20 -6.98
C ASP A 168 -30.59 3.72 -8.27
N ASN A 169 -29.89 4.55 -9.05
CA ASN A 169 -30.42 5.03 -10.34
C ASN A 169 -30.44 3.94 -11.41
N THR A 170 -29.47 3.03 -11.43
CA THR A 170 -29.49 1.84 -12.30
C THR A 170 -30.70 0.97 -11.99
N LEU A 171 -30.96 0.67 -10.72
CA LEU A 171 -32.11 -0.13 -10.29
C LEU A 171 -33.44 0.55 -10.60
N ARG A 172 -33.53 1.88 -10.46
CA ARG A 172 -34.70 2.65 -10.90
C ARG A 172 -34.91 2.56 -12.41
N ALA A 173 -33.84 2.66 -13.20
CA ALA A 173 -33.92 2.49 -14.65
C ALA A 173 -34.42 1.09 -15.04
N VAL A 174 -33.91 0.04 -14.39
CA VAL A 174 -34.34 -1.36 -14.56
C VAL A 174 -35.84 -1.51 -14.26
N ASN A 175 -36.31 -0.94 -13.14
CA ASN A 175 -37.72 -1.01 -12.76
C ASN A 175 -38.63 -0.30 -13.78
N VAL A 176 -38.23 0.87 -14.30
CA VAL A 176 -39.00 1.56 -15.34
C VAL A 176 -39.06 0.72 -16.63
N VAL A 177 -37.94 0.13 -17.06
CA VAL A 177 -37.90 -0.70 -18.27
C VAL A 177 -38.70 -1.98 -18.14
N ARG A 178 -38.80 -2.57 -16.94
CA ARG A 178 -39.65 -3.74 -16.72
C ARG A 178 -41.08 -3.50 -17.19
N ASN A 179 -41.58 -2.26 -17.10
CA ASN A 179 -42.90 -1.87 -17.57
C ASN A 179 -43.04 -1.82 -19.10
N SER A 180 -41.94 -1.88 -19.85
CA SER A 180 -41.95 -1.98 -21.32
C SER A 180 -42.10 -3.41 -21.87
N LEU A 181 -42.06 -4.41 -20.98
CA LEU A 181 -42.14 -5.82 -21.34
C LEU A 181 -43.60 -6.31 -21.43
N PRO A 182 -43.87 -7.35 -22.24
CA PRO A 182 -45.19 -7.96 -22.31
C PRO A 182 -45.65 -8.45 -20.93
N GLY A 183 -46.88 -8.12 -20.55
CA GLY A 183 -47.48 -8.58 -19.28
C GLY A 183 -47.28 -7.66 -18.08
N SER A 184 -46.60 -6.51 -18.23
CA SER A 184 -46.61 -5.50 -17.16
C SER A 184 -47.99 -4.87 -16.99
N ARG A 185 -48.35 -4.56 -15.74
CA ARG A 185 -49.60 -3.88 -15.37
C ARG A 185 -49.49 -2.35 -15.44
N GLU A 186 -48.29 -1.82 -15.37
CA GLU A 186 -48.02 -0.39 -15.37
C GLU A 186 -47.58 0.08 -16.76
N PRO A 187 -47.99 1.28 -17.21
CA PRO A 187 -47.54 1.83 -18.47
C PRO A 187 -46.04 2.17 -18.41
N PHE A 188 -45.34 1.93 -19.51
CA PHE A 188 -43.97 2.37 -19.68
C PHE A 188 -43.91 3.90 -19.78
N ASP A 189 -43.03 4.53 -19.01
CA ASP A 189 -42.72 5.97 -19.06
C ASP A 189 -41.34 6.18 -19.72
N PRO A 190 -41.29 6.59 -21.01
CA PRO A 190 -40.05 6.85 -21.71
C PRO A 190 -39.23 8.00 -21.10
N GLY A 191 -39.89 9.00 -20.50
CA GLY A 191 -39.24 10.15 -19.88
C GLY A 191 -38.52 9.75 -18.59
N ALA A 192 -39.16 8.93 -17.76
CA ALA A 192 -38.52 8.36 -16.57
C ALA A 192 -37.34 7.45 -16.95
N TRP A 193 -37.47 6.64 -18.01
CA TRP A 193 -36.37 5.80 -18.49
C TRP A 193 -35.13 6.64 -18.86
N LEU A 194 -35.30 7.62 -19.75
CA LEU A 194 -34.20 8.48 -20.20
C LEU A 194 -33.55 9.19 -19.02
N ARG A 195 -34.37 9.75 -18.12
CA ARG A 195 -33.87 10.43 -16.92
C ARG A 195 -33.00 9.51 -16.05
N PHE A 196 -33.48 8.32 -15.69
CA PHE A 196 -32.71 7.42 -14.81
C PHE A 196 -31.51 6.80 -15.54
N LYS A 197 -31.62 6.52 -16.84
CA LYS A 197 -30.51 6.06 -17.67
C LYS A 197 -29.39 7.11 -17.71
N ASP A 198 -29.71 8.36 -18.01
CA ASP A 198 -28.71 9.44 -18.12
C ASP A 198 -28.04 9.72 -16.77
N ILE A 199 -28.81 9.71 -15.68
CA ILE A 199 -28.27 9.84 -14.33
C ILE A 199 -27.35 8.67 -13.98
N ALA A 200 -27.77 7.42 -14.29
CA ALA A 200 -26.94 6.25 -14.07
C ALA A 200 -25.66 6.32 -14.91
N PHE A 201 -25.73 6.76 -16.16
CA PHE A 201 -24.58 6.95 -17.02
C PHE A 201 -23.60 7.97 -16.43
N GLN A 202 -24.08 9.14 -16.01
CA GLN A 202 -23.25 10.17 -15.36
C GLN A 202 -22.61 9.65 -14.07
N GLY A 203 -23.37 8.92 -13.23
CA GLY A 203 -22.86 8.27 -12.04
C GLY A 203 -21.77 7.23 -12.36
N GLY A 204 -21.97 6.43 -13.40
CA GLY A 204 -21.00 5.45 -13.89
C GLY A 204 -19.70 6.10 -14.36
N VAL A 205 -19.77 7.18 -15.14
CA VAL A 205 -18.58 7.92 -15.61
C VAL A 205 -17.81 8.54 -14.44
N ALA A 206 -18.52 9.15 -13.49
CA ALA A 206 -17.90 9.72 -12.29
C ALA A 206 -17.20 8.65 -11.44
N LEU A 207 -17.87 7.51 -11.25
CA LEU A 207 -17.32 6.39 -10.49
C LEU A 207 -16.12 5.74 -11.19
N HIS A 208 -16.20 5.57 -12.52
CA HIS A 208 -15.09 5.07 -13.33
C HIS A 208 -13.85 5.97 -13.23
N SER A 209 -14.04 7.28 -13.33
CA SER A 209 -12.97 8.27 -13.17
C SER A 209 -12.36 8.24 -11.77
N ARG A 210 -13.20 8.08 -10.74
CA ARG A 210 -12.75 7.95 -9.35
C ARG A 210 -11.96 6.66 -9.11
N ILE A 211 -12.43 5.52 -9.65
CA ILE A 211 -11.71 4.25 -9.59
C ILE A 211 -10.34 4.41 -10.22
N LYS A 212 -10.27 5.01 -11.42
CA LYS A 212 -9.00 5.23 -12.11
C LYS A 212 -7.99 6.01 -11.26
N LEU A 213 -8.44 7.10 -10.62
CA LEU A 213 -7.58 7.88 -9.71
C LEU A 213 -7.09 7.05 -8.52
N GLU A 214 -7.95 6.24 -7.90
CA GLU A 214 -7.55 5.39 -6.77
C GLU A 214 -6.60 4.27 -7.22
N THR A 215 -6.86 3.66 -8.38
CA THR A 215 -5.97 2.68 -8.99
C THR A 215 -4.59 3.28 -9.28
N ASP A 216 -4.50 4.52 -9.75
CA ASP A 216 -3.22 5.20 -10.00
C ASP A 216 -2.43 5.42 -8.70
N VAL A 217 -3.12 5.85 -7.62
CA VAL A 217 -2.51 6.02 -6.29
C VAL A 217 -2.00 4.69 -5.75
N ILE A 218 -2.86 3.66 -5.73
CA ILE A 218 -2.51 2.32 -5.26
C ILE A 218 -1.36 1.73 -6.07
N SER A 219 -1.39 1.90 -7.40
CA SER A 219 -0.34 1.45 -8.29
C SER A 219 1.02 2.06 -7.92
N SER A 220 1.05 3.36 -7.62
CA SER A 220 2.27 4.05 -7.20
C SER A 220 2.80 3.56 -5.85
N GLU A 221 1.91 3.25 -4.90
CA GLU A 221 2.29 2.72 -3.60
C GLU A 221 2.81 1.29 -3.69
N ILE A 222 2.18 0.44 -4.51
CA ILE A 222 2.66 -0.92 -4.77
C ILE A 222 4.06 -0.87 -5.38
N ALA A 223 4.28 -0.04 -6.41
CA ALA A 223 5.59 0.14 -7.03
C ALA A 223 6.69 0.54 -6.04
N ALA A 224 6.35 1.35 -5.03
CA ALA A 224 7.28 1.76 -3.98
C ALA A 224 7.59 0.63 -2.99
N LEU A 225 6.63 -0.27 -2.73
CA LEU A 225 6.78 -1.40 -1.80
C LEU A 225 7.46 -2.62 -2.44
N GLU A 226 7.35 -2.81 -3.76
CA GLU A 226 7.91 -3.96 -4.48
C GLU A 226 9.41 -4.21 -4.19
N PRO A 227 10.31 -3.21 -4.19
CA PRO A 227 11.71 -3.41 -3.83
C PRO A 227 11.92 -3.95 -2.42
N VAL A 228 11.12 -3.48 -1.47
CA VAL A 228 11.27 -3.81 -0.04
C VAL A 228 10.73 -5.21 0.24
N VAL A 229 9.63 -5.58 -0.44
CA VAL A 229 8.90 -6.82 -0.18
C VAL A 229 9.45 -7.98 -1.03
N LEU A 230 9.71 -7.73 -2.31
CA LEU A 230 10.10 -8.76 -3.28
C LEU A 230 11.59 -8.77 -3.61
N ASN A 231 12.39 -7.83 -3.06
CA ASN A 231 13.79 -7.61 -3.44
C ASN A 231 13.98 -7.46 -4.97
N ARG A 232 13.01 -6.83 -5.65
CA ARG A 232 12.99 -6.68 -7.12
C ARG A 232 12.65 -5.25 -7.51
N GLN A 233 13.25 -4.79 -8.60
CA GLN A 233 12.91 -3.48 -9.18
C GLN A 233 11.50 -3.52 -9.77
N PRO A 234 10.65 -2.52 -9.47
CA PRO A 234 9.27 -2.48 -9.94
C PRO A 234 9.25 -2.35 -11.46
N PHE A 235 8.20 -2.86 -12.08
CA PHE A 235 7.99 -2.67 -13.51
C PHE A 235 7.37 -1.29 -13.78
N PRO A 236 8.08 -0.36 -14.45
CA PRO A 236 7.58 1.00 -14.64
C PRO A 236 6.31 1.08 -15.50
N GLN A 237 6.03 0.04 -16.29
CA GLN A 237 4.89 -0.03 -17.21
C GLN A 237 3.62 -0.54 -16.52
N LEU A 238 3.75 -1.31 -15.43
CA LEU A 238 2.62 -1.90 -14.70
C LEU A 238 1.79 -0.88 -13.93
N TRP A 239 2.42 0.25 -13.60
CA TRP A 239 1.90 1.20 -12.62
C TRP A 239 1.51 2.55 -13.23
N LYS A 240 1.49 2.66 -14.57
CA LYS A 240 1.03 3.84 -15.33
C LYS A 240 -0.44 3.73 -15.79
N GLY A 241 -1.30 3.28 -14.88
CA GLY A 241 -2.76 3.40 -15.02
C GLY A 241 -3.49 2.23 -15.68
N GLU A 242 -2.81 1.12 -15.98
CA GLU A 242 -3.45 -0.14 -16.36
C GLU A 242 -2.87 -1.29 -15.53
N TYR A 243 -3.35 -1.41 -14.29
CA TYR A 243 -3.07 -2.61 -13.49
C TYR A 243 -3.60 -3.83 -14.27
N PRO A 244 -2.74 -4.76 -14.71
CA PRO A 244 -3.14 -5.79 -15.67
C PRO A 244 -3.84 -6.99 -15.01
N GLY A 245 -4.11 -6.91 -13.71
CA GLY A 245 -4.67 -8.01 -12.93
C GLY A 245 -3.60 -8.98 -12.40
N PRO A 246 -3.97 -9.83 -11.42
CA PRO A 246 -3.03 -10.71 -10.72
C PRO A 246 -2.41 -11.80 -11.62
N GLU A 247 -3.14 -12.29 -12.62
CA GLU A 247 -2.70 -13.36 -13.52
C GLU A 247 -1.63 -12.88 -14.49
N LYS A 248 -1.92 -11.77 -15.20
CA LYS A 248 -0.97 -11.15 -16.13
C LYS A 248 0.26 -10.60 -15.42
N LEU A 249 0.13 -10.16 -14.16
CA LEU A 249 1.29 -9.87 -13.31
C LEU A 249 2.17 -11.12 -13.12
N ALA A 250 1.58 -12.27 -12.79
CA ALA A 250 2.33 -13.51 -12.58
C ALA A 250 3.07 -13.93 -13.87
N GLU A 251 2.42 -13.81 -15.03
CA GLU A 251 3.04 -14.08 -16.34
C GLU A 251 4.23 -13.16 -16.62
N MET A 252 4.08 -11.85 -16.41
CA MET A 252 5.16 -10.88 -16.61
C MET A 252 6.35 -11.12 -15.67
N TYR A 253 6.08 -11.52 -14.42
CA TYR A 253 7.12 -11.88 -13.47
C TYR A 253 7.82 -13.21 -13.82
N ALA A 254 7.09 -14.18 -14.37
CA ALA A 254 7.67 -15.43 -14.84
C ALA A 254 8.59 -15.21 -16.05
N ALA A 255 8.17 -14.39 -17.03
CA ALA A 255 8.95 -14.08 -18.23
C ALA A 255 10.30 -13.41 -17.91
N ARG A 256 10.33 -12.50 -16.92
CA ARG A 256 11.60 -11.85 -16.50
C ARG A 256 12.52 -12.80 -15.73
N ALA A 257 11.97 -13.75 -15.00
CA ALA A 257 12.78 -14.75 -14.31
C ALA A 257 13.53 -15.64 -15.32
N SER A 258 12.89 -16.00 -16.44
CA SER A 258 13.58 -16.68 -17.56
C SER A 258 14.62 -15.80 -18.24
N GLU A 259 14.33 -14.52 -18.50
CA GLU A 259 15.31 -13.61 -19.12
C GLU A 259 16.56 -13.37 -18.24
N GLN A 260 16.39 -13.27 -16.92
CA GLN A 260 17.51 -13.15 -15.98
C GLN A 260 18.34 -14.44 -15.87
N SER A 261 17.69 -15.60 -15.93
CA SER A 261 18.35 -16.91 -16.02
C SER A 261 19.24 -16.98 -17.26
N ASP A 262 18.68 -16.63 -18.43
CA ASP A 262 19.36 -16.73 -19.72
C ASP A 262 20.50 -15.70 -19.85
N ALA A 263 20.32 -14.49 -19.33
CA ALA A 263 21.37 -13.47 -19.28
C ALA A 263 22.55 -13.87 -18.35
N SER A 264 22.30 -14.70 -17.33
CA SER A 264 23.36 -15.21 -16.44
C SER A 264 24.08 -16.43 -17.01
N ALA A 265 23.51 -17.10 -18.01
CA ALA A 265 24.05 -18.30 -18.65
C ALA A 265 24.86 -17.99 -19.93
N ALA A 266 24.88 -16.74 -20.39
CA ALA A 266 25.73 -16.32 -21.51
C ALA A 266 27.22 -16.37 -21.08
N PRO A 267 28.08 -17.21 -21.70
CA PRO A 267 29.49 -17.24 -21.39
C PRO A 267 30.14 -15.93 -21.84
N HIS A 268 30.92 -15.32 -20.94
CA HIS A 268 31.88 -14.27 -21.26
C HIS A 268 32.99 -14.79 -22.17
#